data_AF-A0A520YK60-F1
#
_entry.id   AF-A0A520YK60-F1
#
_cell.length_a   1.000
_cell.length_b   1.000
_cell.length_c   1.000
_cell.angle_alpha   90.00
_cell.angle_beta   90.00
_cell.angle_gamma   90.00
#
_symmetry.space_group_name_H-M   'P 1'
#
loop_
_entity.id
_entity.type
_entity.pdbx_description
1 polymer ?
#
loop_
_entity_poly.entity_id
_entity_poly.type
_entity_poly.pdbx_seq_one_letter_code
_entity_poly.pdbx_strand_id
1 'polypeptide(L)'
;MNYNQEIYEGKPQVPIVETIVPYVDYLHKLSRKTSVRTELQYMKIGDDEKAEAKQDYGDWIFAQVEFAMAPHWSFVVSDMYNVDPGKASPKDENGEKLSLHYPRLDVYYTHKANRFSFSYIKQVEGIVCTGGICRLEPAFSGFNFSAQSNF
;
A
#
# COMPACT_ATOMS: atom_id res chain seq x y z
N MET A 1 -15.40 3.68 7.90
CA MET A 1 -15.91 2.94 6.72
C MET A 1 -16.06 1.50 7.18
N ASN A 2 -17.22 0.87 6.96
CA ASN A 2 -17.54 -0.42 7.58
C ASN A 2 -17.15 -1.54 6.62
N TYR A 3 -16.16 -2.35 7.00
CA TYR A 3 -15.65 -3.47 6.20
C TYR A 3 -16.24 -4.78 6.74
N ASN A 4 -17.05 -5.44 5.91
CA ASN A 4 -17.74 -6.68 6.29
C ASN A 4 -16.93 -7.90 5.82
N GLN A 5 -16.06 -8.41 6.69
CA GLN A 5 -15.19 -9.56 6.43
C GLN A 5 -15.97 -10.84 6.08
N GLU A 6 -17.22 -11.00 6.55
CA GLU A 6 -18.04 -12.17 6.24
C GLU A 6 -18.39 -12.26 4.75
N ILE A 7 -18.69 -11.11 4.12
CA ILE A 7 -19.07 -11.05 2.71
C ILE A 7 -17.84 -11.06 1.80
N TYR A 8 -16.77 -10.35 2.17
CA TYR A 8 -15.60 -10.16 1.29
C TYR A 8 -14.53 -11.25 1.42
N GLU A 9 -14.37 -11.86 2.60
CA GLU A 9 -13.35 -12.91 2.85
C GLU A 9 -13.96 -14.30 3.07
N GLY A 10 -15.29 -14.43 3.11
CA GLY A 10 -15.97 -15.72 3.28
C GLY A 10 -15.70 -16.41 4.62
N LYS A 11 -15.22 -15.66 5.63
CA LYS A 11 -14.99 -16.16 7.00
C LYS A 11 -16.26 -15.94 7.84
N PRO A 12 -17.01 -17.00 8.20
CA PRO A 12 -18.21 -16.84 9.02
C PRO A 12 -17.85 -16.39 10.45
N GLN A 13 -18.68 -15.53 11.04
CA GLN A 13 -18.61 -15.03 12.44
C GLN A 13 -17.49 -14.04 12.80
N VAL A 14 -16.99 -13.24 11.85
CA VAL A 14 -16.03 -12.16 12.19
C VAL A 14 -16.76 -10.82 12.29
N PRO A 15 -16.51 -9.97 13.32
CA PRO A 15 -17.25 -8.71 13.49
C PRO A 15 -16.96 -7.71 12.36
N ILE A 16 -17.88 -6.74 12.18
CA ILE A 16 -17.72 -5.66 11.20
C ILE A 16 -16.53 -4.80 11.62
N VAL A 17 -15.51 -4.72 10.75
CA VAL A 17 -14.30 -3.94 11.00
C VAL A 17 -14.58 -2.48 10.66
N GLU A 18 -14.59 -1.60 11.65
CA GLU A 18 -14.62 -0.16 11.41
C GLU A 18 -13.20 0.34 11.15
N THR A 19 -12.96 0.83 9.94
CA THR A 19 -11.64 1.37 9.56
C THR A 19 -11.77 2.85 9.20
N ILE A 20 -10.86 3.67 9.72
CA ILE A 20 -10.71 5.08 9.36
C ILE A 20 -9.35 5.24 8.69
N VAL A 21 -9.34 5.76 7.47
CA VAL A 21 -8.12 5.97 6.68
C VAL A 21 -7.97 7.45 6.34
N PRO A 22 -7.46 8.30 7.25
CA PRO A 22 -6.98 9.62 6.85
C PRO A 22 -5.88 9.48 5.81
N TYR A 23 -6.02 10.23 4.71
CA TYR A 23 -4.99 10.37 3.69
C TYR A 23 -4.66 11.85 3.50
N VAL A 24 -3.39 12.12 3.24
CA VAL A 24 -2.86 13.44 2.90
C VAL A 24 -2.02 13.28 1.65
N ASP A 25 -2.35 14.03 0.61
CA ASP A 25 -1.57 14.12 -0.62
C ASP A 25 -1.13 15.58 -0.81
N TYR A 26 0.17 15.79 -0.93
CA TYR A 26 0.77 17.09 -1.08
C TYR A 26 1.71 17.12 -2.28
N LEU A 27 1.43 17.98 -3.24
CA LEU A 27 2.28 18.22 -4.41
C LEU A 27 2.96 19.58 -4.29
N HIS A 28 4.28 19.57 -4.19
CA HIS A 28 5.13 20.75 -4.19
C HIS A 28 5.88 20.89 -5.53
N LYS A 29 5.72 22.03 -6.20
CA LYS A 29 6.46 22.34 -7.43
C LYS A 29 7.69 23.17 -7.08
N LEU A 30 8.87 22.56 -7.11
CA LEU A 30 10.14 23.27 -6.87
C LEU A 30 10.49 24.18 -8.06
N SER A 31 10.15 23.76 -9.28
CA SER A 31 10.36 24.54 -10.50
C SER A 31 9.36 24.12 -11.57
N ARG A 32 9.35 24.81 -12.72
CA ARG A 32 8.50 24.43 -13.87
C ARG A 32 8.75 23.00 -14.39
N LYS A 33 9.91 22.43 -14.09
CA LYS A 33 10.34 21.09 -14.54
C LYS A 33 10.51 20.08 -13.41
N THR A 34 10.37 20.47 -12.16
CA THR A 34 10.59 19.57 -11.03
C THR A 34 9.47 19.70 -10.00
N SER A 35 8.96 18.56 -9.57
CA SER A 35 7.94 18.47 -8.53
C SER A 35 8.20 17.30 -7.61
N VAL A 36 7.92 17.51 -6.34
CA VAL A 36 7.86 16.47 -5.32
C VAL A 36 6.41 16.29 -4.94
N ARG A 37 5.91 15.07 -4.98
CA ARG A 37 4.63 14.69 -4.39
C ARG A 37 4.90 13.80 -3.18
N THR A 38 4.13 14.01 -2.13
CA THR A 38 4.21 13.23 -0.91
C THR A 38 2.82 12.80 -0.54
N GLU A 39 2.63 11.50 -0.33
CA GLU A 39 1.36 10.90 0.04
C GLU A 39 1.55 10.13 1.34
N LEU A 40 0.69 10.39 2.31
CA LEU A 40 0.69 9.75 3.61
C LEU A 40 -0.72 9.25 3.85
N GLN A 41 -0.87 7.95 4.07
CA GLN A 41 -2.14 7.35 4.45
C GLN A 41 -1.92 6.60 5.76
N TYR A 42 -2.82 6.80 6.71
CA TYR A 42 -2.80 6.05 7.96
C TYR A 42 -4.12 5.33 8.10
N MET A 43 -4.08 4.01 8.11
CA MET A 43 -5.23 3.15 8.29
C MET A 43 -5.29 2.74 9.75
N LYS A 44 -6.27 3.29 10.46
CA LYS A 44 -6.59 2.93 11.83
C LYS A 44 -7.75 1.94 11.84
N ILE A 45 -7.54 0.78 12.44
CA ILE A 45 -8.61 -0.21 12.66
C ILE A 45 -9.22 0.02 14.05
N GLY A 46 -10.55 -0.04 14.13
CA GLY A 46 -11.29 0.08 15.39
C GLY A 46 -10.97 -1.03 16.39
N ASP A 47 -10.99 -0.68 17.68
CA ASP A 47 -10.76 -1.60 18.78
C ASP A 47 -11.99 -2.52 18.99
N ASP A 48 -11.76 -3.81 19.21
CA ASP A 48 -12.82 -4.76 19.59
C ASP A 48 -12.86 -4.90 21.12
N GLU A 49 -13.86 -4.29 21.75
CA GLU A 49 -14.06 -4.29 23.21
C GLU A 49 -14.19 -5.70 23.82
N LYS A 50 -14.50 -6.74 23.03
CA LYS A 50 -14.60 -8.12 23.54
C LYS A 50 -13.27 -8.88 23.54
N ALA A 51 -12.22 -8.32 22.97
CA ALA A 51 -10.97 -9.03 22.69
C ALA A 51 -9.70 -8.37 23.24
N GLU A 52 -9.78 -7.18 23.86
CA GLU A 52 -8.62 -6.36 24.28
C GLU A 52 -7.54 -6.24 23.17
N ALA A 53 -7.95 -6.28 21.90
CA ALA A 53 -7.05 -6.27 20.76
C ALA A 53 -7.73 -5.66 19.54
N LYS A 54 -6.98 -4.90 18.74
CA LYS A 54 -7.42 -4.37 17.43
C LYS A 54 -7.79 -5.52 16.49
N GLN A 55 -8.87 -5.33 15.72
CA GLN A 55 -9.30 -6.34 14.75
C GLN A 55 -8.24 -6.55 13.65
N ASP A 56 -8.16 -7.79 13.16
CA ASP A 56 -7.36 -8.18 12.00
C ASP A 56 -5.83 -7.98 12.16
N TYR A 57 -5.15 -7.44 11.15
CA TYR A 57 -3.70 -7.20 11.12
C TYR A 57 -3.27 -5.93 11.87
N GLY A 58 -4.20 -5.12 12.37
CA GLY A 58 -3.93 -3.89 13.15
C GLY A 58 -3.68 -2.63 12.31
N ASP A 59 -2.96 -1.64 12.85
CA ASP A 59 -2.83 -0.32 12.21
C ASP A 59 -1.73 -0.27 11.16
N TRP A 60 -2.05 0.28 9.98
CA TRP A 60 -1.09 0.42 8.88
C TRP A 60 -0.80 1.88 8.58
N ILE A 61 0.47 2.18 8.30
CA ILE A 61 0.89 3.46 7.75
C ILE A 61 1.48 3.22 6.37
N PHE A 62 1.02 4.00 5.40
CA PHE A 62 1.57 4.06 4.06
C PHE A 62 2.18 5.44 3.85
N ALA A 63 3.41 5.47 3.39
CA ALA A 63 4.09 6.70 3.01
C ALA A 63 4.68 6.54 1.61
N GLN A 64 4.50 7.56 0.78
CA GLN A 64 5.06 7.61 -0.56
C GLN A 64 5.63 8.99 -0.83
N VAL A 65 6.78 9.01 -1.50
CA VAL A 65 7.38 10.21 -2.07
C VAL A 65 7.66 9.95 -3.54
N GLU A 66 7.13 10.83 -4.39
CA GLU A 66 7.40 10.85 -5.82
C GLU A 66 8.18 12.11 -6.18
N PHE A 67 9.35 11.92 -6.78
CA PHE A 67 10.18 12.98 -7.33
C PHE A 67 10.12 12.93 -8.86
N ALA A 68 9.38 13.85 -9.45
CA ALA A 68 9.27 13.99 -10.90
C ALA A 68 10.20 15.09 -11.42
N MET A 69 11.06 14.73 -12.36
CA MET A 69 11.99 15.60 -13.07
C MET A 69 11.71 15.56 -14.58
N ALA A 70 10.91 16.52 -15.02
CA ALA A 70 10.55 16.68 -16.41
C ALA A 70 11.76 17.04 -17.29
N PRO A 71 11.79 16.59 -18.56
CA PRO A 71 10.74 15.80 -19.21
C PRO A 71 10.94 14.28 -19.14
N HIS A 72 12.00 13.79 -18.48
CA HIS A 72 12.45 12.41 -18.68
C HIS A 72 12.30 11.49 -17.48
N TRP A 73 12.53 11.94 -16.25
CA TRP A 73 12.70 11.04 -15.10
C TRP A 73 11.60 11.24 -14.07
N SER A 74 11.10 10.15 -13.49
CA SER A 74 10.33 10.17 -12.24
C SER A 74 10.77 9.02 -11.37
N PHE A 75 10.91 9.29 -10.07
CA PHE A 75 11.30 8.31 -9.07
C PHE A 75 10.21 8.27 -8.01
N VAL A 76 9.76 7.08 -7.66
CA VAL A 76 8.77 6.88 -6.61
C VAL A 76 9.36 5.92 -5.60
N VAL A 77 9.28 6.29 -4.32
CA VAL A 77 9.59 5.40 -3.22
C VAL A 77 8.37 5.39 -2.33
N SER A 78 7.90 4.20 -1.99
CA SER A 78 6.83 4.00 -1.04
C SER A 78 7.18 2.90 -0.06
N ASP A 79 6.68 3.03 1.16
CA ASP A 79 6.77 2.00 2.17
C ASP A 79 5.43 1.89 2.89
N MET A 80 4.94 0.67 2.99
CA MET A 80 3.78 0.34 3.79
C MET A 80 4.25 -0.44 5.02
N TYR A 81 4.04 0.14 6.19
CA TYR A 81 4.49 -0.39 7.46
C TYR A 81 3.30 -0.69 8.38
N ASN A 82 3.34 -1.83 9.06
CA ASN A 82 2.38 -2.18 10.10
C ASN A 82 2.89 -1.68 11.46
N VAL A 83 2.23 -0.65 12.00
CA VAL A 83 2.63 0.11 13.21
C VAL A 83 2.20 -0.60 14.49
N ASP A 84 1.02 -1.21 14.48
CA ASP A 84 0.49 -1.93 15.64
C ASP A 84 -0.07 -3.27 15.20
N PRO A 85 0.73 -4.35 15.25
CA PRO A 85 0.28 -5.65 14.79
C PRO A 85 -0.90 -6.18 15.61
N GLY A 86 -2.00 -6.51 14.93
CA GLY A 86 -3.22 -7.06 15.51
C GLY A 86 -3.13 -8.55 15.88
N LYS A 87 -4.29 -9.19 16.13
CA LYS A 87 -4.36 -10.62 16.51
C LYS A 87 -3.85 -11.57 15.43
N ALA A 88 -3.87 -11.16 14.15
CA ALA A 88 -3.49 -11.98 13.00
C ALA A 88 -2.03 -11.79 12.54
N SER A 89 -1.25 -10.91 13.19
CA SER A 89 0.13 -10.68 12.80
C SER A 89 1.04 -11.85 13.20
N PRO A 90 1.99 -12.25 12.32
CA PRO A 90 2.89 -13.37 12.60
C PRO A 90 3.68 -13.10 13.88
N LYS A 91 3.72 -14.09 14.78
CA LYS A 91 4.48 -14.06 16.02
C LYS A 91 5.83 -14.74 15.81
N ASP A 92 6.88 -14.14 16.33
CA ASP A 92 8.20 -14.78 16.42
C ASP A 92 8.16 -15.96 17.42
N GLU A 93 9.19 -16.81 17.42
CA GLU A 93 9.31 -17.97 18.34
C GLU A 93 9.23 -17.58 19.83
N ASN A 94 9.49 -16.30 20.14
CA ASN A 94 9.41 -15.70 21.48
C ASN A 94 8.04 -15.07 21.80
N GLY A 95 7.05 -15.14 20.89
CA GLY A 95 5.71 -14.59 21.09
C GLY A 95 5.56 -13.09 20.79
N GLU A 96 6.61 -12.44 20.29
CA GLU A 96 6.60 -11.04 19.87
C GLU A 96 5.97 -10.88 18.48
N LYS A 97 5.09 -9.88 18.32
CA LYS A 97 4.37 -9.64 17.07
C LYS A 97 5.30 -8.95 16.06
N LEU A 98 5.53 -9.56 14.90
CA LEU A 98 6.41 -9.02 13.88
C LEU A 98 5.74 -7.87 13.12
N SER A 99 6.43 -6.74 13.00
CA SER A 99 6.03 -5.65 12.12
C SER A 99 6.31 -5.99 10.66
N LEU A 100 5.31 -5.86 9.81
CA LEU A 100 5.42 -6.14 8.38
C LEU A 100 5.82 -4.87 7.62
N HIS A 101 6.81 -5.00 6.73
CA HIS A 101 7.31 -3.92 5.87
C HIS A 101 7.21 -4.30 4.39
N TYR A 102 6.61 -3.41 3.61
CA TYR A 102 6.42 -3.54 2.17
C TYR A 102 6.99 -2.33 1.44
N PRO A 103 8.32 -2.33 1.23
CA PRO A 103 8.96 -1.30 0.44
C PRO A 103 8.67 -1.52 -1.05
N ARG A 104 8.44 -0.41 -1.74
CA ARG A 104 8.30 -0.35 -3.19
C ARG A 104 9.11 0.82 -3.73
N LEU A 105 9.83 0.56 -4.81
CA LEU A 105 10.64 1.55 -5.51
C LEU A 105 10.33 1.48 -6.99
N ASP A 106 9.95 2.60 -7.59
CA ASP A 106 9.66 2.71 -9.02
C ASP A 106 10.52 3.80 -9.66
N VAL A 107 11.06 3.50 -10.83
CA VAL A 107 11.80 4.41 -11.68
C VAL A 107 11.13 4.46 -13.04
N TYR A 108 10.75 5.65 -13.46
CA TYR A 108 10.14 5.91 -14.75
C TYR A 108 11.08 6.76 -15.60
N TYR A 109 11.29 6.32 -16.84
CA TYR A 109 12.02 7.07 -17.85
C TYR A 109 11.14 7.25 -19.08
N THR A 110 10.84 8.49 -19.44
CA THR A 110 10.04 8.82 -20.62
C THR A 110 10.92 9.49 -21.66
N HIS A 111 10.90 8.96 -22.88
CA HIS A 111 11.58 9.54 -24.03
C HIS A 111 10.62 9.61 -25.21
N LYS A 112 10.15 10.82 -25.52
CA LYS A 112 9.16 11.08 -26.59
C LYS A 112 7.89 10.24 -26.35
N ALA A 113 7.53 9.35 -27.28
CA ALA A 113 6.36 8.48 -27.19
C ALA A 113 6.62 7.17 -26.42
N ASN A 114 7.86 6.94 -25.96
CA ASN A 114 8.25 5.73 -25.24
C ASN A 114 8.32 6.00 -23.74
N ARG A 115 7.72 5.12 -22.94
CA ARG A 115 7.80 5.12 -21.48
C ARG A 115 8.36 3.79 -20.99
N PHE A 116 9.47 3.86 -20.28
CA PHE A 116 10.10 2.75 -19.58
C PHE A 116 9.79 2.88 -18.10
N SER A 117 9.45 1.77 -17.48
CA SER A 117 9.16 1.67 -16.05
C SER A 117 9.90 0.48 -15.47
N PHE A 118 10.57 0.71 -14.36
CA PHE A 118 11.29 -0.31 -13.62
C PHE A 118 10.87 -0.20 -12.17
N SER A 119 10.31 -1.27 -11.62
CA SER A 119 9.69 -1.27 -10.30
C SER A 119 10.20 -2.46 -9.50
N TYR A 120 10.72 -2.21 -8.31
CA TYR A 120 10.92 -3.25 -7.31
C TYR A 120 9.74 -3.20 -6.34
N ILE A 121 8.97 -4.27 -6.29
CA ILE A 121 7.73 -4.33 -5.52
C ILE A 121 7.81 -5.55 -4.60
N LYS A 122 7.63 -5.31 -3.30
CA LYS A 122 7.32 -6.34 -2.32
C LYS A 122 5.90 -6.09 -1.83
N GLN A 123 4.94 -6.89 -2.27
CA GLN A 123 3.52 -6.76 -1.97
C GLN A 123 2.99 -8.01 -1.27
N VAL A 124 2.06 -7.83 -0.33
CA VAL A 124 1.28 -8.93 0.27
C VAL A 124 0.32 -9.56 -0.71
N GLU A 125 0.00 -10.82 -0.48
CA GLU A 125 -1.20 -11.41 -1.05
C GLU A 125 -2.43 -10.71 -0.47
N GLY A 126 -3.35 -10.29 -1.33
CA GLY A 126 -4.54 -9.57 -0.90
C GLY A 126 -5.63 -9.56 -1.96
N ILE A 127 -6.86 -9.33 -1.52
CA ILE A 127 -7.99 -9.17 -2.41
C ILE A 127 -8.21 -7.68 -2.64
N VAL A 128 -8.06 -7.23 -3.89
CA VAL A 128 -8.33 -5.86 -4.28
C VAL A 128 -9.68 -5.83 -4.99
N CYS A 129 -10.66 -5.17 -4.38
CA CYS A 129 -11.97 -4.95 -4.97
C CYS A 129 -12.04 -3.52 -5.54
N THR A 130 -12.11 -3.40 -6.87
CA THR A 130 -12.33 -2.11 -7.55
C THR A 130 -13.63 -2.17 -8.34
N GLY A 131 -14.55 -1.22 -8.09
CA GLY A 131 -15.80 -1.12 -8.83
C GLY A 131 -16.72 -2.36 -8.77
N GLY A 132 -16.62 -3.18 -7.71
CA GLY A 132 -17.43 -4.39 -7.53
C GLY A 132 -16.80 -5.68 -8.07
N ILE A 133 -15.60 -5.62 -8.65
CA ILE A 133 -14.83 -6.80 -9.07
C ILE A 133 -13.68 -6.99 -8.09
N CYS A 134 -13.63 -8.16 -7.44
CA CYS A 134 -12.56 -8.55 -6.55
C CYS A 134 -11.55 -9.42 -7.30
N ARG A 135 -10.31 -8.95 -7.42
CA ARG A 135 -9.19 -9.72 -7.98
C ARG A 135 -8.22 -10.08 -6.86
N LEU A 136 -7.79 -11.33 -6.85
CA LEU A 136 -6.74 -11.80 -5.96
C LEU A 136 -5.40 -11.33 -6.55
N GLU A 137 -4.72 -10.43 -5.85
CA GLU A 137 -3.35 -10.03 -6.15
C GLU A 137 -2.43 -11.00 -5.40
N PRO A 138 -1.66 -11.86 -6.09
CA PRO A 138 -0.74 -12.77 -5.43
C PRO A 138 0.40 -11.97 -4.78
N ALA A 139 0.98 -12.52 -3.70
CA ALA A 139 2.18 -11.94 -3.10
C ALA A 139 3.31 -11.89 -4.14
N PHE A 140 3.72 -10.66 -4.49
CA PHE A 140 4.79 -10.44 -5.45
C PHE A 140 5.98 -9.79 -4.75
N SER A 141 7.14 -10.44 -4.82
CA SER A 141 8.40 -9.88 -4.37
C SER A 141 9.41 -10.02 -5.49
N GLY A 142 9.65 -8.94 -6.23
CA GLY A 142 10.54 -9.00 -7.38
C GLY A 142 10.69 -7.68 -8.13
N PHE A 143 11.39 -7.77 -9.25
CA PHE A 143 11.58 -6.67 -10.18
C PHE A 143 10.60 -6.81 -11.34
N ASN A 144 9.93 -5.72 -11.68
CA ASN A 144 9.05 -5.59 -12.82
C ASN A 144 9.61 -4.54 -13.76
N PHE A 145 9.82 -4.92 -15.02
CA PHE A 145 10.21 -4.01 -16.09
C PHE A 145 9.09 -3.97 -17.13
N SER A 146 8.63 -2.77 -17.45
CA SER A 146 7.64 -2.57 -18.50
C SER A 146 8.07 -1.43 -19.41
N ALA A 147 8.03 -1.69 -20.71
CA ALA A 147 8.27 -0.74 -21.77
C ALA A 147 6.98 -0.56 -22.57
N GLN A 148 6.49 0.67 -22.64
CA GLN A 148 5.33 1.05 -23.43
C GLN A 148 5.79 1.98 -24.55
N SER A 149 5.44 1.63 -25.78
CA SER A 149 5.74 2.39 -26.99
C SER A 149 4.43 2.72 -27.67
N ASN A 150 4.16 4.00 -27.88
CA ASN A 150 3.05 4.44 -28.72
C ASN A 150 3.63 4.88 -30.08
N PHE A 151 3.11 4.28 -31.15
CA PHE A 151 3.52 4.53 -32.54
C PHE A 151 2.52 5.43 -33.27
#